data_AF-A0A925USJ7-F1
#
_entry.id   AF-A0A925USJ7-F1
#
_cell.length_a   1.000
_cell.length_b   1.000
_cell.length_c   1.000
_cell.angle_alpha   90.00
_cell.angle_beta   90.00
_cell.angle_gamma   90.00
#
_symmetry.space_group_name_H-M   'P 1'
#
loop_
_entity.id
_entity.type
_entity.pdbx_description
1 polymer ?
#
loop_
_entity_poly.entity_id
_entity_poly.type
_entity_poly.pdbx_seq_one_letter_code
_entity_poly.pdbx_strand_id
1 'polypeptide(L)'
;MKITGVSSNDYLCIHSDSKKIVAKNTVSEKQDRLEISTVGKSLSSYSTDGSFGVSEEKLQGIRRQVSDGTYNRDSKLVAQKLIDLMKGRTI
;
A
#
# COMPACT_ATOMS: atom_id res chain seq x y z
N MET A 1 -86.64 17.50 -14.64
CA MET A 1 -86.30 18.52 -13.64
C MET A 1 -84.85 18.32 -13.20
N LYS A 2 -84.14 19.43 -13.00
CA LYS A 2 -82.68 19.59 -12.95
C LYS A 2 -82.08 18.99 -11.66
N ILE A 3 -81.11 18.09 -11.79
CA ILE A 3 -80.30 17.59 -10.68
C ILE A 3 -78.84 17.97 -10.95
N THR A 4 -78.24 18.63 -9.97
CA THR A 4 -76.97 19.34 -9.98
C THR A 4 -75.76 18.40 -10.03
N GLY A 5 -74.77 18.75 -10.85
CA GLY A 5 -73.58 17.95 -11.08
C GLY A 5 -72.67 17.82 -9.84
N VAL A 6 -72.16 16.61 -9.65
CA VAL A 6 -70.94 16.33 -8.91
C VAL A 6 -70.00 15.64 -9.89
N SER A 7 -69.06 16.37 -10.48
CA SER A 7 -68.05 15.75 -11.33
C SER A 7 -67.03 15.07 -10.43
N SER A 8 -67.04 13.73 -10.42
CA SER A 8 -66.01 12.91 -9.82
C SER A 8 -64.65 13.32 -10.35
N ASN A 9 -63.87 14.01 -9.53
CA ASN A 9 -62.44 14.18 -9.77
C ASN A 9 -61.66 13.33 -8.76
N ASP A 10 -62.07 12.06 -8.63
CA ASP A 10 -61.45 11.05 -7.76
C ASP A 10 -60.20 10.41 -8.40
N TYR A 11 -59.69 10.94 -9.51
CA TYR A 11 -58.62 10.28 -10.28
C TYR A 11 -57.58 11.25 -10.88
N LEU A 12 -57.03 12.17 -10.09
CA LEU A 12 -55.78 12.86 -10.47
C LEU A 12 -54.59 12.19 -9.78
N CYS A 13 -54.17 11.05 -10.34
CA CYS A 13 -52.87 10.45 -10.03
C CYS A 13 -51.85 10.95 -11.07
N ILE A 14 -51.27 12.13 -10.84
CA ILE A 14 -50.08 12.57 -11.58
C ILE A 14 -48.90 12.39 -10.64
N HIS A 15 -48.30 11.21 -10.75
CA HIS A 15 -47.10 10.81 -10.04
C HIS A 15 -46.02 11.90 -10.18
N SER A 16 -45.54 12.41 -9.06
CA SER A 16 -44.37 13.27 -9.05
C SER A 16 -43.18 12.47 -9.57
N ASP A 17 -42.50 12.99 -10.59
CA ASP A 17 -41.23 12.49 -11.07
C ASP A 17 -40.20 12.59 -9.93
N SER A 18 -40.16 11.56 -9.10
CA SER A 18 -39.04 11.35 -8.18
C SER A 18 -37.82 11.14 -9.07
N LYS A 19 -36.98 12.17 -9.19
CA LYS A 19 -35.64 12.06 -9.78
C LYS A 19 -34.90 11.01 -8.98
N LYS A 20 -34.98 9.75 -9.41
CA LYS A 20 -34.12 8.69 -8.89
C LYS A 20 -32.71 9.10 -9.23
N ILE A 21 -32.01 9.60 -8.23
CA ILE A 21 -30.56 9.65 -8.22
C ILE A 21 -30.15 8.20 -8.42
N VAL A 22 -29.80 7.85 -9.65
CA VAL A 22 -29.17 6.58 -9.96
C VAL A 22 -27.83 6.65 -9.25
N ALA A 23 -27.80 6.13 -8.03
CA ALA A 23 -26.55 5.86 -7.34
C ALA A 23 -25.76 4.98 -8.29
N LYS A 24 -24.72 5.57 -8.90
CA LYS A 24 -23.76 4.85 -9.70
C LYS A 24 -23.05 3.94 -8.72
N ASN A 25 -23.61 2.76 -8.48
CA ASN A 25 -22.92 1.70 -7.80
C ASN A 25 -21.69 1.45 -8.66
N THR A 26 -20.54 1.94 -8.19
CA THR A 26 -19.25 1.58 -8.73
C THR A 26 -19.16 0.09 -8.56
N VAL A 27 -19.49 -0.66 -9.61
CA VAL A 27 -19.26 -2.08 -9.69
C VAL A 27 -17.75 -2.20 -9.58
N SER A 28 -17.26 -2.50 -8.38
CA SER A 28 -15.88 -2.87 -8.20
C SER A 28 -15.71 -4.16 -8.99
N GLU A 29 -14.93 -4.09 -10.06
CA GLU A 29 -14.53 -5.27 -10.80
C GLU A 29 -13.97 -6.28 -9.79
N LYS A 30 -14.52 -7.49 -9.77
CA LYS A 30 -14.01 -8.59 -8.96
C LYS A 30 -12.67 -9.01 -9.57
N GLN A 31 -11.62 -8.35 -9.12
CA GLN A 31 -10.25 -8.74 -9.43
C GLN A 31 -9.80 -9.79 -8.42
N ASP A 32 -9.01 -10.75 -8.89
CA ASP A 32 -8.34 -11.69 -8.00
C ASP A 32 -7.42 -10.91 -7.05
N ARG A 33 -7.55 -11.19 -5.75
CA ARG A 33 -6.76 -10.55 -4.70
C ARG A 33 -6.02 -11.60 -3.90
N LEU A 34 -4.73 -11.38 -3.70
CA LEU A 34 -3.91 -12.12 -2.75
C LEU A 34 -3.80 -11.28 -1.47
N GLU A 35 -4.24 -11.82 -0.34
CA GLU A 35 -4.10 -11.17 0.95
C GLU A 35 -2.83 -11.65 1.65
N ILE A 36 -1.88 -10.72 1.80
CA ILE A 36 -0.70 -10.92 2.65
C ILE A 36 -1.05 -10.40 4.05
N SER A 37 -0.63 -11.13 5.09
CA SER A 37 -0.80 -10.68 6.48
C SER A 37 -0.20 -9.28 6.68
N THR A 38 -0.74 -8.52 7.61
CA THR A 38 -0.20 -7.18 7.96
C THR A 38 1.28 -7.26 8.30
N VAL A 39 1.68 -8.31 9.03
CA VAL A 39 3.08 -8.62 9.35
C VAL A 39 3.88 -8.92 8.08
N GLY A 40 3.37 -9.76 7.18
CA GLY A 40 4.04 -10.07 5.92
C GLY A 40 4.25 -8.84 5.03
N LYS A 41 3.28 -7.91 5.02
CA LYS A 41 3.40 -6.62 4.31
C LYS A 41 4.51 -5.76 4.92
N SER A 42 4.58 -5.66 6.24
CA SER A 42 5.64 -4.92 6.93
C SER A 42 7.03 -5.55 6.72
N LEU A 43 7.13 -6.88 6.70
CA LEU A 43 8.38 -7.58 6.42
C LEU A 43 8.81 -7.44 4.95
N SER A 44 7.85 -7.40 4.02
CA SER A 44 8.14 -7.13 2.60
C SER A 44 8.68 -5.72 2.37
N SER A 45 8.29 -4.73 3.18
CA SER A 45 8.94 -3.40 3.10
C SER A 45 10.40 -3.40 3.57
N TYR A 46 10.85 -4.50 4.17
CA TYR A 46 12.23 -4.70 4.61
C TYR A 46 13.07 -5.48 3.58
N SER A 47 12.48 -5.95 2.46
CA SER A 47 13.21 -6.66 1.42
C SER A 47 14.02 -5.71 0.55
N THR A 48 15.31 -5.62 0.87
CA THR A 48 16.52 -5.49 0.02
C THR A 48 16.54 -4.70 -1.29
N ASP A 49 15.58 -3.83 -1.59
CA ASP A 49 15.74 -2.84 -2.66
C ASP A 49 15.98 -1.46 -2.03
N GLY A 50 17.26 -1.11 -1.91
CA GLY A 50 17.70 0.25 -1.68
C GLY A 50 17.92 0.66 -0.23
N SER A 51 19.20 0.72 0.16
CA SER A 51 19.68 1.50 1.31
C SER A 51 19.26 0.96 2.69
N PHE A 52 20.00 -0.05 3.18
CA PHE A 52 20.26 -0.10 4.63
C PHE A 52 20.86 1.24 5.04
N GLY A 53 20.16 2.00 5.86
CA GLY A 53 20.44 3.39 6.24
C GLY A 53 21.82 3.58 6.89
N VAL A 54 22.86 3.55 6.08
CA VAL A 54 24.17 4.07 6.45
C VAL A 54 24.08 5.57 6.24
N SER A 55 24.07 6.33 7.33
CA SER A 55 24.14 7.79 7.23
C SER A 55 25.40 8.21 6.48
N GLU A 56 25.29 9.24 5.65
CA GLU A 56 26.41 9.78 4.87
C GLU A 56 27.60 10.16 5.77
N GLU A 57 27.30 10.63 6.99
CA GLU A 57 28.27 10.92 8.04
C GLU A 57 29.11 9.69 8.44
N LYS A 58 28.45 8.53 8.58
CA LYS A 58 29.13 7.27 8.92
C LYS A 58 30.01 6.80 7.76
N LEU A 59 29.56 7.01 6.52
CA LEU A 59 30.35 6.68 5.34
C LEU A 59 31.62 7.55 5.26
N GLN A 60 31.49 8.86 5.49
CA GLN A 60 32.63 9.78 5.53
C GLN A 60 33.59 9.47 6.68
N GLY A 61 33.08 9.10 7.85
CA GLY A 61 33.91 8.67 8.98
C GLY A 61 34.76 7.45 8.64
N ILE A 62 34.17 6.43 8.00
CA ILE A 62 34.91 5.25 7.54
C ILE A 62 35.96 5.64 6.49
N ARG A 63 35.61 6.50 5.52
CA ARG A 63 36.55 6.96 4.48
C ARG A 63 37.78 7.65 5.08
N ARG A 64 37.59 8.50 6.09
CA ARG A 64 38.71 9.15 6.81
C ARG A 64 39.58 8.14 7.53
N GLN A 65 39.00 7.24 8.31
CA GLN A 65 39.76 6.18 9.01
C GLN A 65 40.57 5.30 8.06
N VAL A 66 40.04 5.02 6.87
CA VAL A 66 40.77 4.26 5.83
C VAL A 66 41.93 5.09 5.27
N SER A 67 41.72 6.38 4.97
CA SER A 67 42.77 7.29 4.50
C SER A 67 43.89 7.46 5.52
N ASP A 68 43.53 7.57 6.80
CA ASP A 68 44.46 7.78 7.90
C ASP A 68 45.13 6.46 8.36
N GLY A 69 44.74 5.33 7.78
CA GLY A 69 45.26 4.00 8.14
C GLY A 69 44.84 3.47 9.51
N THR A 70 43.91 4.15 10.19
CA THR A 70 43.42 3.81 11.53
C THR A 70 42.20 2.89 11.51
N TYR A 71 41.71 2.53 10.33
CA TYR A 71 40.56 1.65 10.18
C TYR A 71 40.87 0.22 10.64
N ASN A 72 40.38 -0.13 11.84
CA ASN A 72 40.51 -1.48 12.37
C ASN A 72 39.44 -2.41 11.78
N ARG A 73 39.86 -3.39 10.99
CA ARG A 73 38.97 -4.39 10.41
C ARG A 73 38.69 -5.50 11.41
N ASP A 74 37.40 -5.77 11.66
CA ASP A 74 36.99 -6.95 12.41
C ASP A 74 37.15 -8.21 11.53
N SER A 75 38.20 -8.98 11.79
CA SER A 75 38.53 -10.20 11.04
C SER A 75 37.46 -11.29 11.17
N LYS A 76 36.75 -11.35 12.31
CA LYS A 76 35.68 -12.32 12.54
C LYS A 76 34.50 -12.02 11.65
N LEU A 77 34.12 -10.74 11.56
CA LEU A 77 33.02 -10.30 10.69
C LEU A 77 33.33 -10.55 9.22
N VAL A 78 34.58 -10.27 8.78
CA VAL A 78 35.03 -10.52 7.41
C VAL A 78 34.95 -12.02 7.07
N ALA A 79 35.48 -12.88 7.94
CA ALA A 79 35.44 -14.33 7.75
C ALA A 79 34.01 -14.88 7.71
N GLN A 80 33.14 -14.39 8.60
CA GLN A 80 31.74 -14.79 8.64
C GLN A 80 31.02 -14.43 7.33
N LYS A 81 31.21 -13.21 6.83
CA LYS A 81 30.61 -12.79 5.55
C LYS A 81 31.11 -13.61 4.37
N LEU A 82 32.39 -13.97 4.35
CA LEU A 82 32.94 -14.86 3.33
C LEU A 82 32.26 -16.24 3.37
N ILE A 83 32.05 -16.80 4.57
CA ILE A 83 31.34 -18.08 4.75
C ILE A 83 29.88 -17.97 4.33
N ASP A 84 29.20 -16.88 4.67
CA ASP A 84 27.79 -16.67 4.30
C ASP A 84 27.62 -16.57 2.77
N LEU A 85 28.57 -15.92 2.08
CA LEU A 85 28.64 -15.89 0.61
C LEU A 85 28.82 -17.31 0.04
N MET A 86 29.77 -18.08 0.56
CA MET A 86 30.01 -19.46 0.11
C MET A 86 28.80 -20.38 0.34
N LYS A 87 28.00 -20.10 1.38
CA LYS A 87 26.80 -20.88 1.72
C LYS A 87 25.53 -20.38 1.03
N GLY A 88 25.62 -19.37 0.17
CA GLY A 88 24.46 -18.81 -0.53
C GLY A 88 23.44 -18.15 0.41
N ARG A 89 23.87 -17.67 1.58
CA ARG A 89 23.01 -17.00 2.58
C ARG A 89 22.95 -15.49 2.34
N THR A 90 23.24 -15.06 1.12
CA THR A 90 23.21 -13.64 0.75
C THR A 90 21.76 -13.19 0.68
N ILE A 91 21.45 -12.10 1.40
CA ILE A 91 20.20 -11.35 1.28
C ILE A 91 20.39 -10.32 0.17
#